data_AF-A0A6N4ADM6-F1
#
_entry.id   AF-A0A6N4ADM6-F1
#
_cell.length_a   1.000
_cell.length_b   1.000
_cell.length_c   1.000
_cell.angle_alpha   90.00
_cell.angle_beta   90.00
_cell.angle_gamma   90.00
#
_symmetry.space_group_name_H-M   'P 1'
#
loop_
_entity.id
_entity.type
_entity.pdbx_description
1 polymer ?
#
loop_
_entity_poly.entity_id
_entity_poly.type
_entity_poly.pdbx_seq_one_letter_code
_entity_poly.pdbx_strand_id
1 'polypeptide(L)'
;MNRIFSALLLLCLFSSLLNAQSNKEDIDKLLKDAGYTLDFVDNQKGLKIILKAREASKRIGYKEGLLKSGSMLTVFYMREDNYKKVIETSREMEPLALELKNYIALTDLYRMMALAHGQLGLSKPSYEKYQAALKASKKIQQKNTRHYKTSLIYGNMITYFDRMDDNYSQDSILHYLKKSLDEIKQIDDNSPDTKLNDKYDILAGTNSNIGMFYINQHKPQRVDLAEKYFMDAIAIYDNKKYKLMAINRVLLSNSFGRFFQAKKDYNNTIKYATNALELERKANSPYMRKESYEMLADSYLELDNKALSKKYMQLYTSINDSITAAQNASIEAPVNQIVSQEKKKHTTIIVIISGCILVIMAFVVRLFWKRKNRILHENYESLIEKLKSEKKPGRLTEEENYGKISSDKSFTITEETTDALLLKLEKFEKSKNVIKKEVSLTWLANHLNTNTRYLSEVIKKYKGKSFNNYINGLRINYIVELLYEEPKHREYKISYLAELCGFSSREVFTTIFKKETGISPSYFIDNLKNKDISSGTENKE
;
A
#
# COMPACT_ATOMS: atom_id res chain seq x y z
N MET A 1 -11.13 -77.39 -10.49
CA MET A 1 -10.03 -76.53 -10.99
C MET A 1 -10.43 -75.06 -11.16
N ASN A 2 -11.63 -74.71 -11.64
CA ASN A 2 -11.99 -73.31 -11.95
C ASN A 2 -12.20 -72.35 -10.76
N ARG A 3 -12.42 -72.84 -9.53
CA ARG A 3 -12.55 -71.98 -8.32
C ARG A 3 -11.21 -71.61 -7.68
N ILE A 4 -10.18 -72.43 -7.87
CA ILE A 4 -8.82 -72.15 -7.38
C ILE A 4 -8.13 -71.14 -8.31
N PHE A 5 -8.39 -71.24 -9.62
CA PHE A 5 -7.83 -70.32 -10.61
C PHE A 5 -8.38 -68.89 -10.49
N SER A 6 -9.66 -68.75 -10.13
CA SER A 6 -10.30 -67.44 -9.90
C SER A 6 -9.85 -66.80 -8.57
N ALA A 7 -9.57 -67.59 -7.53
CA ALA A 7 -8.97 -67.10 -6.29
C ALA A 7 -7.51 -66.65 -6.48
N LEU A 8 -6.72 -67.38 -7.29
CA LEU A 8 -5.35 -66.98 -7.64
C LEU A 8 -5.33 -65.73 -8.54
N LEU A 9 -6.28 -65.55 -9.45
CA LEU A 9 -6.39 -64.32 -10.25
C LEU A 9 -6.76 -63.10 -9.38
N LEU A 10 -7.62 -63.28 -8.37
CA LEU A 10 -7.94 -62.24 -7.40
C LEU A 10 -6.77 -61.91 -6.46
N LEU A 11 -5.92 -62.89 -6.10
CA LEU A 11 -4.67 -62.66 -5.36
C LEU A 11 -3.58 -62.00 -6.22
N CYS A 12 -3.53 -62.28 -7.53
CA CYS A 12 -2.66 -61.57 -8.49
C CYS A 12 -3.15 -60.14 -8.78
N LEU A 13 -4.47 -59.90 -8.75
CA LEU A 13 -5.05 -58.56 -8.88
C LEU A 13 -4.93 -57.76 -7.57
N PHE A 14 -4.97 -58.39 -6.40
CA PHE A 14 -4.67 -57.73 -5.12
C PHE A 14 -3.18 -57.48 -4.90
N SER A 15 -2.28 -58.30 -5.44
CA SER A 15 -0.82 -58.06 -5.39
C SER A 15 -0.33 -57.06 -6.45
N SER A 16 -1.08 -56.84 -7.54
CA SER A 16 -0.83 -55.73 -8.48
C SER A 16 -1.57 -54.43 -8.13
N LEU A 17 -2.54 -54.47 -7.20
CA LEU A 17 -3.13 -53.30 -6.53
C LEU A 17 -2.40 -52.88 -5.25
N LEU A 18 -1.46 -53.70 -4.76
CA LEU A 18 -0.29 -53.22 -4.02
C LEU A 18 0.67 -52.51 -5.00
N ASN A 19 0.18 -51.41 -5.60
CA ASN A 19 1.07 -50.32 -5.98
C ASN A 19 1.94 -50.09 -4.75
N ALA A 20 3.25 -50.35 -4.84
CA ALA A 20 4.19 -50.08 -3.76
C ALA A 20 3.88 -48.66 -3.25
N GLN A 21 3.19 -48.58 -2.11
CA GLN A 21 2.61 -47.36 -1.63
C GLN A 21 3.82 -46.61 -1.07
N SER A 22 4.45 -45.79 -1.91
CA SER A 22 5.73 -45.17 -1.61
C SER A 22 5.62 -44.50 -0.25
N ASN A 23 6.35 -45.01 0.73
CA ASN A 23 6.32 -44.46 2.07
C ASN A 23 7.15 -43.16 2.08
N LYS A 24 7.22 -42.48 3.24
CA LYS A 24 7.98 -41.23 3.35
C LYS A 24 9.46 -41.42 3.00
N GLU A 25 10.06 -42.54 3.40
CA GLU A 25 11.48 -42.84 3.15
C GLU A 25 11.76 -43.08 1.67
N ASP A 26 10.89 -43.79 0.97
CA ASP A 26 10.97 -43.99 -0.49
C ASP A 26 10.93 -42.65 -1.22
N ILE A 27 10.03 -41.76 -0.80
CA ILE A 27 9.91 -40.42 -1.37
C ILE A 27 11.18 -39.59 -1.10
N ASP A 28 11.72 -39.65 0.11
CA ASP A 28 12.94 -38.91 0.45
C ASP A 28 14.17 -39.42 -0.31
N LYS A 29 14.24 -40.74 -0.53
CA LYS A 29 15.26 -41.35 -1.39
C LYS A 29 15.09 -40.90 -2.84
N LEU A 30 13.86 -40.94 -3.38
CA LEU A 30 13.57 -40.43 -4.73
C LEU A 30 13.97 -38.96 -4.89
N LEU A 31 13.70 -38.12 -3.90
CA LEU A 31 14.08 -36.70 -3.94
C LEU A 31 15.59 -36.50 -3.83
N LYS A 32 16.30 -37.35 -3.08
CA LYS A 32 17.77 -37.35 -3.05
C LYS A 32 18.35 -37.74 -4.41
N ASP A 33 17.83 -38.80 -5.02
CA ASP A 33 18.26 -39.28 -6.34
C ASP A 33 17.95 -38.28 -7.44
N ALA A 34 16.80 -37.59 -7.34
CA ALA A 34 16.43 -36.50 -8.22
C ALA A 34 17.44 -35.36 -8.18
N GLY A 35 17.87 -34.94 -6.98
CA GLY A 35 18.86 -33.87 -6.81
C GLY A 35 20.18 -34.21 -7.47
N TYR A 36 20.68 -35.43 -7.23
CA TYR A 36 21.89 -35.92 -7.89
C TYR A 36 21.74 -35.97 -9.41
N THR A 37 20.60 -36.48 -9.90
CA THR A 37 20.35 -36.59 -11.35
C THR A 37 20.28 -35.22 -12.02
N LEU A 38 19.65 -34.25 -11.36
CA LEU A 38 19.47 -32.88 -11.84
C LEU A 38 20.77 -32.06 -11.81
N ASP A 39 21.69 -32.37 -10.90
CA ASP A 39 22.97 -31.65 -10.79
C ASP A 39 24.09 -32.29 -11.63
N PHE A 40 24.01 -33.59 -11.96
CA PHE A 40 25.16 -34.32 -12.50
C PHE A 40 24.88 -35.27 -13.68
N VAL A 41 23.62 -35.56 -14.02
CA VAL A 41 23.30 -36.63 -14.98
C VAL A 41 22.45 -36.15 -16.15
N ASP A 42 21.20 -35.76 -15.90
CA ASP A 42 20.22 -35.43 -16.93
C ASP A 42 19.09 -34.58 -16.32
N ASN A 43 19.00 -33.33 -16.75
CA ASN A 43 18.01 -32.36 -16.27
C ASN A 43 16.56 -32.85 -16.45
N GLN A 44 16.23 -33.46 -17.60
CA GLN A 44 14.88 -33.91 -17.92
C GLN A 44 14.51 -35.19 -17.16
N LYS A 45 15.48 -36.08 -16.95
CA LYS A 45 15.30 -37.25 -16.08
C LYS A 45 15.11 -36.83 -14.63
N GLY A 46 15.90 -35.87 -14.15
CA GLY A 46 15.74 -35.26 -12.82
C GLY A 46 14.34 -34.70 -12.60
N LEU A 47 13.85 -33.88 -13.54
CA LEU A 47 12.48 -33.35 -13.50
C LEU A 47 11.41 -34.43 -13.36
N LYS A 48 11.50 -35.50 -14.16
CA LYS A 48 10.54 -36.63 -14.08
C LYS A 48 10.54 -37.27 -12.70
N ILE A 49 11.70 -37.43 -12.06
CA ILE A 49 11.78 -38.00 -10.70
C ILE A 49 11.17 -37.03 -9.68
N ILE A 50 11.43 -35.73 -9.78
CA ILE A 50 10.84 -34.71 -8.88
C ILE A 50 9.31 -34.73 -8.98
N LEU A 51 8.77 -34.76 -10.20
CA LEU A 51 7.31 -34.79 -10.41
C LEU A 51 6.68 -36.07 -9.85
N LYS A 52 7.33 -37.23 -10.04
CA LYS A 52 6.89 -38.50 -9.43
C LYS A 52 6.86 -38.41 -7.89
N ALA A 53 7.93 -37.90 -7.29
CA ALA A 53 8.01 -37.73 -5.84
C ALA A 53 6.97 -36.73 -5.31
N ARG A 54 6.70 -35.65 -6.06
CA ARG A 54 5.66 -34.66 -5.74
C ARG A 54 4.27 -35.31 -5.72
N GLU A 55 3.92 -36.05 -6.76
CA GLU A 55 2.62 -36.74 -6.84
C GLU A 55 2.49 -37.83 -5.78
N ALA A 56 3.56 -38.59 -5.50
CA ALA A 56 3.59 -39.53 -4.38
C ALA A 56 3.35 -38.82 -3.04
N SER A 57 4.00 -37.67 -2.81
CA SER A 57 3.83 -36.87 -1.59
C SER A 57 2.39 -36.39 -1.43
N LYS A 58 1.75 -35.91 -2.51
CA LYS A 58 0.34 -35.51 -2.48
C LYS A 58 -0.58 -36.67 -2.11
N ARG A 59 -0.39 -37.84 -2.73
CA ARG A 59 -1.24 -39.03 -2.50
C ARG A 59 -1.26 -39.48 -1.04
N ILE A 60 -0.13 -39.37 -0.34
CA ILE A 60 -0.02 -39.82 1.06
C ILE A 60 -0.09 -38.66 2.08
N GLY A 61 -0.32 -37.42 1.63
CA GLY A 61 -0.33 -36.25 2.50
C GLY A 61 1.02 -35.89 3.13
N TYR A 62 2.15 -36.26 2.50
CA TYR A 62 3.49 -35.98 3.01
C TYR A 62 3.92 -34.54 2.70
N LYS A 63 3.71 -33.65 3.68
CA LYS A 63 3.95 -32.20 3.55
C LYS A 63 5.42 -31.86 3.29
N GLU A 64 6.37 -32.49 3.97
CA GLU A 64 7.80 -32.23 3.80
C GLU A 64 8.28 -32.66 2.41
N GLY A 65 7.84 -33.82 1.91
CA GLY A 65 8.12 -34.27 0.55
C GLY A 65 7.53 -33.34 -0.51
N LEU A 66 6.32 -32.82 -0.27
CA LEU A 66 5.69 -31.83 -1.15
C LEU A 66 6.47 -30.51 -1.19
N LEU A 67 6.89 -30.00 -0.04
CA LEU A 67 7.70 -28.77 0.06
C LEU A 67 9.07 -28.93 -0.61
N LYS A 68 9.75 -30.06 -0.35
CA LYS A 68 11.08 -30.35 -0.91
C LYS A 68 11.02 -30.50 -2.42
N SER A 69 10.06 -31.26 -2.95
CA SER A 69 9.84 -31.37 -4.40
C SER A 69 9.52 -30.02 -5.04
N GLY A 70 8.68 -29.20 -4.40
CA GLY A 70 8.35 -27.85 -4.88
C GLY A 70 9.56 -26.92 -4.91
N SER A 71 10.40 -26.96 -3.86
CA SER A 71 11.64 -26.18 -3.81
C SER A 71 12.61 -26.61 -4.94
N MET A 72 12.75 -27.91 -5.20
CA MET A 72 13.57 -28.41 -6.31
C MET A 72 13.01 -27.98 -7.68
N LEU A 73 11.68 -27.96 -7.86
CA LEU A 73 11.06 -27.43 -9.08
C LEU A 73 11.37 -25.95 -9.30
N THR A 74 11.43 -25.12 -8.25
CA THR A 74 11.81 -23.70 -8.42
C THR A 74 13.23 -23.56 -8.95
N VAL A 75 14.19 -24.38 -8.49
CA VAL A 75 15.56 -24.38 -9.01
C VAL A 75 15.58 -24.86 -10.46
N PHE A 76 14.83 -25.90 -10.79
CA PHE A 76 14.70 -26.39 -12.17
C PHE A 76 14.14 -25.30 -13.09
N TYR A 77 13.02 -24.68 -12.74
CA TYR A 77 12.39 -23.63 -13.55
C TYR A 77 13.27 -22.38 -13.68
N MET A 78 14.09 -22.07 -12.68
CA MET A 78 15.08 -21.00 -12.78
C MET A 78 16.13 -21.31 -13.85
N ARG A 79 16.62 -22.56 -13.94
CA ARG A 79 17.61 -22.97 -14.94
C ARG A 79 17.04 -22.99 -16.37
N GLU A 80 15.75 -23.23 -16.50
CA GLU A 80 15.02 -23.20 -17.77
C GLU A 80 14.47 -21.80 -18.12
N ASP A 81 14.94 -20.75 -17.44
CA ASP A 81 14.49 -19.36 -17.60
C ASP A 81 12.96 -19.16 -17.46
N ASN A 82 12.27 -20.11 -16.81
CA ASN A 82 10.82 -20.07 -16.61
C ASN A 82 10.46 -19.35 -15.31
N TYR A 83 10.76 -18.05 -15.27
CA TYR A 83 10.61 -17.20 -14.10
C TYR A 83 9.17 -17.16 -13.56
N LYS A 84 8.17 -17.29 -14.45
CA LYS A 84 6.76 -17.37 -14.06
C LYS A 84 6.48 -18.61 -13.20
N LYS A 85 6.89 -19.80 -13.66
CA LYS A 85 6.71 -21.03 -12.88
C LYS A 85 7.50 -21.03 -11.58
N VAL A 86 8.67 -20.35 -11.53
CA VAL A 86 9.39 -20.11 -10.27
C VAL A 86 8.50 -19.38 -9.27
N ILE A 87 7.89 -18.26 -9.69
CA ILE A 87 7.04 -17.43 -8.84
C ILE A 87 5.78 -18.20 -8.41
N GLU A 88 5.10 -18.87 -9.35
CA GLU A 88 3.88 -19.65 -9.09
C GLU A 88 4.15 -20.79 -8.10
N THR A 89 5.18 -21.60 -8.37
CA THR A 89 5.55 -22.73 -7.50
C THR A 89 5.99 -22.23 -6.12
N SER A 90 6.71 -21.11 -6.06
CA SER A 90 7.13 -20.54 -4.77
C SER A 90 5.95 -20.06 -3.93
N ARG A 91 4.96 -19.40 -4.57
CA ARG A 91 3.72 -18.96 -3.90
C ARG A 91 2.87 -20.15 -3.43
N GLU A 92 2.82 -21.23 -4.21
CA GLU A 92 2.13 -22.46 -3.83
C GLU A 92 2.76 -23.10 -2.58
N MET A 93 4.09 -23.09 -2.48
CA MET A 93 4.83 -23.74 -1.39
C MET A 93 5.04 -22.87 -0.16
N GLU A 94 4.92 -21.54 -0.27
CA GLU A 94 5.12 -20.59 0.83
C GLU A 94 4.25 -20.88 2.07
N PRO A 95 2.92 -21.09 1.97
CA PRO A 95 2.08 -21.43 3.13
C PRO A 95 2.53 -22.72 3.83
N LEU A 96 2.94 -23.72 3.04
CA LEU A 96 3.40 -25.00 3.57
C LEU A 96 4.75 -24.87 4.29
N ALA A 97 5.67 -24.07 3.76
CA ALA A 97 6.94 -23.76 4.42
C ALA A 97 6.74 -23.03 5.76
N LEU A 98 5.77 -22.12 5.82
CA LEU A 98 5.39 -21.42 7.05
C LEU A 98 4.75 -22.36 8.07
N GLU A 99 3.82 -23.21 7.62
CA GLU A 99 3.16 -24.23 8.46
C GLU A 99 4.19 -25.15 9.13
N LEU A 100 5.13 -25.67 8.33
CA LEU A 100 6.19 -26.57 8.79
C LEU A 100 7.32 -25.84 9.55
N LYS A 101 7.27 -24.51 9.65
CA LYS A 101 8.36 -23.66 10.18
C LYS A 101 9.71 -23.97 9.54
N ASN A 102 9.71 -24.38 8.27
CA ASN A 102 10.92 -24.71 7.53
C ASN A 102 11.54 -23.44 6.94
N TYR A 103 12.31 -22.73 7.77
CA TYR A 103 12.91 -21.46 7.39
C TYR A 103 14.02 -21.58 6.33
N ILE A 104 14.63 -22.75 6.16
CA ILE A 104 15.59 -23.02 5.08
C ILE A 104 14.86 -22.96 3.74
N ALA A 105 13.80 -23.76 3.59
CA ALA A 105 12.99 -23.77 2.37
C ALA A 105 12.35 -22.41 2.12
N LEU A 106 11.78 -21.77 3.13
CA LEU A 106 11.18 -20.43 3.00
C LEU A 106 12.19 -19.39 2.49
N THR A 107 13.42 -19.44 2.99
CA THR A 107 14.51 -18.56 2.55
C THR A 107 14.84 -18.79 1.08
N ASP A 108 14.95 -20.06 0.65
CA ASP A 108 15.21 -20.40 -0.75
C ASP A 108 14.07 -19.99 -1.67
N LEU A 109 12.81 -20.21 -1.30
CA LEU A 109 11.65 -19.78 -2.08
C LEU A 109 11.61 -18.26 -2.27
N TYR A 110 11.86 -17.49 -1.20
CA TYR A 110 11.95 -16.03 -1.31
C TYR A 110 13.13 -15.58 -2.18
N ARG A 111 14.30 -16.20 -2.04
CA ARG A 111 15.46 -15.90 -2.89
C ARG A 111 15.21 -16.24 -4.36
N MET A 112 14.56 -17.37 -4.66
CA MET A 112 14.18 -17.77 -6.02
C MET A 112 13.18 -16.80 -6.63
N MET A 113 12.15 -16.39 -5.88
CA MET A 113 11.25 -15.33 -6.34
C MET A 113 11.98 -14.02 -6.58
N ALA A 114 12.89 -13.62 -5.70
CA ALA A 114 13.65 -12.39 -5.86
C ALA A 114 14.45 -12.38 -7.17
N LEU A 115 15.17 -13.48 -7.44
CA LEU A 115 15.88 -13.69 -8.71
C LEU A 115 14.93 -13.64 -9.90
N ALA A 116 13.80 -14.35 -9.85
CA ALA A 116 12.83 -14.40 -10.94
C ALA A 116 12.24 -13.01 -11.26
N HIS A 117 11.85 -12.24 -10.24
CA HIS A 117 11.39 -10.85 -10.43
C HIS A 117 12.49 -9.98 -11.02
N GLY A 118 13.73 -10.13 -10.54
CA GLY A 118 14.89 -9.42 -11.06
C GLY A 118 15.08 -9.70 -12.55
N GLN A 119 15.05 -10.98 -12.96
CA GLN A 119 15.17 -11.41 -14.35
C GLN A 119 14.04 -10.91 -15.26
N LEU A 120 12.85 -10.70 -14.69
CA LEU A 120 11.70 -10.08 -15.36
C LEU A 120 11.76 -8.54 -15.40
N GLY A 121 12.83 -7.91 -14.88
CA GLY A 121 12.96 -6.45 -14.83
C GLY A 121 12.13 -5.79 -13.72
N LEU A 122 11.56 -6.57 -12.80
CA LEU A 122 10.73 -6.10 -11.70
C LEU A 122 11.61 -5.84 -10.47
N SER A 123 12.39 -4.76 -10.52
CA SER A 123 13.41 -4.45 -9.50
C SER A 123 12.82 -4.30 -8.09
N LYS A 124 11.73 -3.55 -7.91
CA LYS A 124 11.12 -3.37 -6.56
C LYS A 124 10.61 -4.70 -5.95
N PRO A 125 9.77 -5.50 -6.64
CA PRO A 125 9.39 -6.83 -6.15
C PRO A 125 10.58 -7.76 -5.86
N SER A 126 11.64 -7.68 -6.67
CA SER A 126 12.88 -8.43 -6.45
C SER A 126 13.50 -8.08 -5.08
N TYR A 127 13.69 -6.78 -4.83
CA TYR A 127 14.26 -6.30 -3.57
C TYR A 127 13.41 -6.67 -2.35
N GLU A 128 12.09 -6.50 -2.43
CA GLU A 128 11.16 -6.88 -1.36
C GLU A 128 11.27 -8.38 -1.01
N LYS A 129 11.44 -9.24 -2.01
CA LYS A 129 11.64 -10.69 -1.80
C LYS A 129 13.02 -11.01 -1.25
N TYR A 130 14.09 -10.29 -1.61
CA TYR A 130 15.38 -10.43 -0.93
C TYR A 130 15.30 -10.04 0.55
N GLN A 131 14.57 -8.96 0.88
CA GLN A 131 14.35 -8.58 2.29
C GLN A 131 13.55 -9.65 3.06
N ALA A 132 12.53 -10.23 2.44
CA ALA A 132 11.80 -11.36 3.00
C ALA A 132 12.72 -12.58 3.23
N ALA A 133 13.60 -12.89 2.27
CA ALA A 133 14.59 -13.96 2.40
C ALA A 133 15.56 -13.70 3.57
N LEU A 134 16.08 -12.48 3.71
CA LEU A 134 16.94 -12.12 4.85
C LEU A 134 16.20 -12.28 6.19
N LYS A 135 14.94 -11.84 6.27
CA LYS A 135 14.12 -12.00 7.48
C LYS A 135 13.89 -13.48 7.82
N ALA A 136 13.64 -14.32 6.83
CA ALA A 136 13.49 -15.76 7.01
C ALA A 136 14.82 -16.42 7.45
N SER A 137 15.94 -16.04 6.82
CA SER A 137 17.26 -16.62 7.11
C SER A 137 17.68 -16.45 8.57
N LYS A 138 17.31 -15.33 9.21
CA LYS A 138 17.58 -15.07 10.63
C LYS A 138 16.95 -16.11 11.57
N LYS A 139 15.87 -16.77 11.14
CA LYS A 139 15.15 -17.79 11.92
C LYS A 139 15.72 -19.21 11.74
N ILE A 140 16.68 -19.41 10.83
CA ILE A 140 17.38 -20.69 10.66
C ILE A 140 18.25 -20.94 11.89
N GLN A 141 18.10 -22.10 12.52
CA GLN A 141 18.82 -22.43 13.77
C GLN A 141 20.27 -22.86 13.51
N GLN A 142 20.48 -23.61 12.43
CA GLN A 142 21.79 -24.11 12.01
C GLN A 142 22.71 -22.93 11.64
N LYS A 143 23.77 -22.69 12.43
CA LYS A 143 24.66 -21.52 12.30
C LYS A 143 25.26 -21.42 10.90
N ASN A 144 25.91 -22.48 10.42
CA ASN A 144 26.60 -22.45 9.13
C ASN A 144 25.61 -22.42 7.98
N THR A 145 24.50 -23.18 8.07
CA THR A 145 23.44 -23.10 7.05
C THR A 145 22.85 -21.69 6.97
N ARG A 146 22.68 -20.99 8.10
CA ARG A 146 22.21 -19.60 8.13
C ARG A 146 23.18 -18.69 7.39
N HIS A 147 24.47 -18.70 7.76
CA HIS A 147 25.50 -17.91 7.06
C HIS A 147 25.55 -18.24 5.55
N TYR A 148 25.49 -19.52 5.19
CA TYR A 148 25.45 -20.00 3.81
C TYR A 148 24.24 -19.44 3.04
N LYS A 149 23.04 -19.47 3.63
CA LYS A 149 21.84 -18.93 2.98
C LYS A 149 21.86 -17.41 2.91
N THR A 150 22.37 -16.74 3.94
CA THR A 150 22.50 -15.28 3.99
C THR A 150 23.52 -14.78 2.95
N SER A 151 24.65 -15.47 2.77
CA SER A 151 25.62 -15.13 1.73
C SER A 151 25.04 -15.27 0.33
N LEU A 152 24.32 -16.37 0.04
CA LEU A 152 23.62 -16.54 -1.23
C LEU A 152 22.62 -15.41 -1.52
N ILE A 153 21.90 -14.93 -0.50
CA ILE A 153 20.99 -13.79 -0.67
C ILE A 153 21.80 -12.55 -1.06
N TYR A 154 22.81 -12.18 -0.29
CA TYR A 154 23.61 -10.99 -0.56
C TYR A 154 24.33 -11.05 -1.92
N GLY A 155 24.91 -12.20 -2.26
CA GLY A 155 25.57 -12.42 -3.54
C GLY A 155 24.61 -12.36 -4.74
N ASN A 156 23.32 -12.61 -4.54
CA ASN A 156 22.29 -12.52 -5.59
C ASN A 156 21.61 -11.15 -5.64
N MET A 157 21.69 -10.32 -4.60
CA MET A 157 21.10 -8.97 -4.61
C MET A 157 21.71 -8.06 -5.68
N ILE A 158 22.87 -8.38 -6.22
CA ILE A 158 23.48 -7.64 -7.35
C ILE A 158 22.55 -7.57 -8.57
N THR A 159 21.73 -8.61 -8.83
CA THR A 159 20.78 -8.65 -9.95
C THR A 159 19.71 -7.56 -9.85
N TYR A 160 19.39 -7.11 -8.64
CA TYR A 160 18.48 -5.97 -8.44
C TYR A 160 19.14 -4.65 -8.85
N PHE A 161 20.39 -4.42 -8.43
CA PHE A 161 21.12 -3.17 -8.66
C PHE A 161 21.63 -3.02 -10.09
N ASP A 162 22.03 -4.11 -10.74
CA ASP A 162 22.43 -4.13 -12.16
C ASP A 162 21.31 -3.63 -13.10
N ARG A 163 20.06 -3.66 -12.64
CA ARG A 163 18.86 -3.28 -13.40
C ARG A 163 18.21 -1.98 -12.92
N MET A 164 18.92 -1.19 -12.11
CA MET A 164 18.51 0.18 -11.79
C MET A 164 19.33 1.15 -12.65
N ASP A 165 18.64 2.10 -13.29
CA ASP A 165 19.27 3.11 -14.17
C ASP A 165 20.13 4.15 -13.43
N ASP A 166 20.22 4.07 -12.09
CA ASP A 166 20.86 5.08 -11.26
C ASP A 166 22.32 4.73 -10.92
N ASN A 167 23.20 5.73 -11.00
CA ASN A 167 24.63 5.68 -10.61
C ASN A 167 24.87 5.21 -9.15
N TYR A 168 23.85 5.17 -8.30
CA TYR A 168 23.90 4.67 -6.91
C TYR A 168 24.05 3.15 -6.79
N SER A 169 24.00 2.41 -7.91
CA SER A 169 24.09 0.94 -7.94
C SER A 169 25.50 0.41 -7.63
N GLN A 170 26.58 1.12 -7.98
CA GLN A 170 27.95 0.60 -7.85
C GLN A 170 28.36 0.33 -6.40
N ASP A 171 28.20 1.32 -5.52
CA ASP A 171 28.50 1.18 -4.09
C ASP A 171 27.65 0.09 -3.44
N SER A 172 26.39 -0.03 -3.88
CA SER A 172 25.47 -1.04 -3.39
C SER A 172 25.89 -2.45 -3.82
N ILE A 173 26.31 -2.65 -5.06
CA ILE A 173 26.74 -3.96 -5.58
C ILE A 173 27.96 -4.46 -4.82
N LEU A 174 29.01 -3.64 -4.72
CA LEU A 174 30.22 -4.02 -4.00
C LEU A 174 29.93 -4.26 -2.51
N HIS A 175 29.08 -3.44 -1.90
CA HIS A 175 28.67 -3.61 -0.50
C HIS A 175 28.02 -4.97 -0.25
N TYR A 176 27.06 -5.38 -1.08
CA TYR A 176 26.40 -6.67 -0.90
C TYR A 176 27.32 -7.85 -1.26
N LEU A 177 28.20 -7.73 -2.24
CA LEU A 177 29.22 -8.75 -2.49
C LEU A 177 30.18 -8.92 -1.31
N LYS A 178 30.62 -7.82 -0.68
CA LYS A 178 31.44 -7.87 0.53
C LYS A 178 30.70 -8.50 1.71
N LYS A 179 29.42 -8.16 1.90
CA LYS A 179 28.57 -8.84 2.90
C LYS A 179 28.45 -10.34 2.65
N SER A 180 28.27 -10.74 1.39
CA SER A 180 28.28 -12.17 1.02
C SER A 180 29.60 -12.82 1.43
N LEU A 181 30.73 -12.20 1.07
CA LEU A 181 32.06 -12.69 1.41
C LEU A 181 32.28 -12.82 2.92
N ASP A 182 31.80 -11.85 3.70
CA ASP A 182 31.96 -11.86 5.15
C ASP A 182 31.11 -12.93 5.83
N GLU A 183 29.89 -13.16 5.35
CA GLU A 183 29.05 -14.29 5.79
C GLU A 183 29.71 -15.65 5.46
N ILE A 184 30.33 -15.79 4.29
CA ILE A 184 31.04 -17.03 3.89
C ILE A 184 32.20 -17.34 4.84
N LYS A 185 32.93 -16.32 5.29
CA LYS A 185 34.04 -16.47 6.24
C LYS A 185 33.59 -16.97 7.61
N GLN A 186 32.32 -16.77 7.99
CA GLN A 186 31.77 -17.28 9.25
C GLN A 186 31.42 -18.78 9.22
N ILE A 187 31.48 -19.40 8.04
CA ILE A 187 31.19 -20.83 7.86
C ILE A 187 32.41 -21.66 8.25
N ASP A 188 32.25 -22.58 9.19
CA ASP A 188 33.31 -23.46 9.65
C ASP A 188 33.63 -24.57 8.62
N ASP A 189 34.91 -24.86 8.34
CA ASP A 189 35.31 -25.89 7.35
C ASP A 189 34.86 -27.31 7.74
N ASN A 190 34.72 -27.57 9.04
CA ASN A 190 34.25 -28.85 9.60
C ASN A 190 32.77 -28.79 10.00
N SER A 191 31.98 -27.93 9.36
CA SER A 191 30.56 -27.75 9.65
C SER A 191 29.76 -29.06 9.49
N PRO A 192 28.91 -29.43 10.46
CA PRO A 192 28.02 -30.58 10.34
C PRO A 192 26.79 -30.30 9.47
N ASP A 193 26.49 -29.02 9.22
CA ASP A 193 25.25 -28.51 8.64
C ASP A 193 25.43 -27.83 7.26
N THR A 194 26.66 -27.68 6.79
CA THR A 194 27.01 -27.13 5.46
C THR A 194 28.23 -27.86 4.92
N LYS A 195 28.17 -28.31 3.66
CA LYS A 195 29.28 -29.07 3.07
C LYS A 195 30.45 -28.13 2.76
N LEU A 196 31.67 -28.62 2.99
CA LEU A 196 32.90 -27.92 2.63
C LEU A 196 32.89 -27.45 1.16
N ASN A 197 32.45 -28.32 0.24
CA ASN A 197 32.38 -27.97 -1.18
C ASN A 197 31.42 -26.81 -1.43
N ASP A 198 30.26 -26.78 -0.78
CA ASP A 198 29.28 -25.71 -0.95
C ASP A 198 29.85 -24.36 -0.50
N LYS A 199 30.60 -24.33 0.62
CA LYS A 199 31.31 -23.12 1.10
C LYS A 199 32.31 -22.60 0.07
N TYR A 200 33.20 -23.46 -0.42
CA TYR A 200 34.29 -23.04 -1.31
C TYR A 200 33.80 -22.73 -2.73
N ASP A 201 32.70 -23.35 -3.16
CA ASP A 201 32.02 -23.03 -4.40
C ASP A 201 31.43 -21.62 -4.39
N ILE A 202 30.74 -21.22 -3.32
CA ILE A 202 30.25 -19.84 -3.19
C ILE A 202 31.37 -18.84 -2.91
N LEU A 203 32.45 -19.25 -2.25
CA LEU A 203 33.61 -18.40 -2.00
C LEU A 203 34.32 -18.03 -3.31
N ALA A 204 34.62 -19.02 -4.14
CA ALA A 204 35.21 -18.80 -5.46
C ALA A 204 34.29 -17.93 -6.33
N GLY A 205 33.00 -18.23 -6.38
CA GLY A 205 32.01 -17.43 -7.11
C GLY A 205 31.92 -15.98 -6.61
N THR A 206 31.89 -15.76 -5.30
CA THR A 206 31.80 -14.40 -4.72
C THR A 206 33.08 -13.59 -4.98
N ASN A 207 34.25 -14.19 -4.84
CA ASN A 207 35.51 -13.55 -5.19
C ASN A 207 35.54 -13.18 -6.68
N SER A 208 35.15 -14.11 -7.56
CA SER A 208 35.05 -13.85 -9.00
C SER A 208 34.09 -12.69 -9.30
N ASN A 209 32.93 -12.62 -8.63
CA ASN A 209 31.97 -11.51 -8.80
C ASN A 209 32.54 -10.16 -8.34
N ILE A 210 33.29 -10.13 -7.24
CA ILE A 210 33.96 -8.89 -6.78
C ILE A 210 35.03 -8.47 -7.79
N GLY A 211 35.82 -9.42 -8.29
CA GLY A 211 36.78 -9.16 -9.37
C GLY A 211 36.08 -8.59 -10.62
N MET A 212 34.96 -9.20 -11.02
CA MET A 212 34.15 -8.79 -12.16
C MET A 212 33.60 -7.37 -12.00
N PHE A 213 33.15 -7.01 -10.79
CA PHE A 213 32.70 -5.66 -10.47
C PHE A 213 33.80 -4.62 -10.75
N TYR A 214 35.03 -4.85 -10.29
CA TYR A 214 36.14 -3.91 -10.50
C TYR A 214 36.58 -3.79 -11.97
N ILE A 215 36.42 -4.84 -12.77
CA ILE A 215 36.79 -4.80 -14.20
C ILE A 215 35.66 -4.29 -15.11
N ASN A 216 34.38 -4.48 -14.77
CA ASN A 216 33.28 -4.12 -15.67
C ASN A 216 32.50 -2.89 -15.20
N GLN A 217 32.18 -2.83 -13.90
CA GLN A 217 31.23 -1.87 -13.37
C GLN A 217 31.89 -0.65 -12.73
N HIS A 218 32.95 -0.85 -11.96
CA HIS A 218 33.68 0.25 -11.31
C HIS A 218 34.28 1.19 -12.36
N LYS A 219 34.08 2.50 -12.19
CA LYS A 219 34.65 3.54 -13.06
C LYS A 219 35.57 4.47 -12.25
N PRO A 220 36.85 4.64 -12.61
CA PRO A 220 37.57 3.96 -13.70
C PRO A 220 37.77 2.45 -13.41
N GLN A 221 38.06 1.65 -14.44
CA GLN A 221 38.34 0.22 -14.27
C GLN A 221 39.54 0.00 -13.33
N ARG A 222 39.44 -0.96 -12.41
CA ARG A 222 40.48 -1.26 -11.39
C ARG A 222 40.93 -2.71 -11.43
N VAL A 223 41.69 -3.07 -12.47
CA VAL A 223 42.25 -4.42 -12.65
C VAL A 223 43.18 -4.82 -11.49
N ASP A 224 43.89 -3.85 -10.92
CA ASP A 224 44.76 -4.02 -9.76
C ASP A 224 44.00 -4.49 -8.51
N LEU A 225 42.81 -3.96 -8.27
CA LEU A 225 41.96 -4.39 -7.16
C LEU A 225 41.27 -5.71 -7.45
N ALA A 226 40.94 -5.98 -8.72
CA ALA A 226 40.31 -7.23 -9.14
C ALA A 226 41.24 -8.45 -9.00
N GLU A 227 42.53 -8.25 -9.27
CA GLU A 227 43.53 -9.33 -9.35
C GLU A 227 43.56 -10.20 -8.10
N LYS A 228 43.60 -9.61 -6.90
CA LYS A 228 43.58 -10.38 -5.65
C LYS A 228 42.40 -11.36 -5.60
N TYR A 229 41.20 -10.89 -5.92
CA TYR A 229 39.99 -11.70 -5.84
C TYR A 229 39.97 -12.81 -6.89
N PHE A 230 40.42 -12.53 -8.12
CA PHE A 230 40.55 -13.56 -9.14
C PHE A 230 41.59 -14.61 -8.77
N MET A 231 42.73 -14.21 -8.22
CA MET A 231 43.76 -15.15 -7.77
C MET A 231 43.25 -16.04 -6.62
N ASP A 232 42.52 -15.48 -5.65
CA ASP A 232 41.87 -16.26 -4.58
C ASP A 232 40.87 -17.28 -5.16
N ALA A 233 40.08 -16.88 -6.16
CA ALA A 233 39.13 -17.77 -6.84
C ALA A 233 39.82 -18.87 -7.67
N ILE A 234 40.90 -18.56 -8.39
CA ILE A 234 41.71 -19.51 -9.16
C ILE A 234 42.34 -20.54 -8.22
N ALA A 235 42.90 -20.10 -7.09
CA ALA A 235 43.49 -21.00 -6.10
C ALA A 235 42.49 -22.03 -5.56
N ILE A 236 41.22 -21.64 -5.37
CA ILE A 236 40.15 -22.56 -5.00
C ILE A 236 39.78 -23.48 -6.16
N TYR A 237 39.65 -22.93 -7.37
CA TYR A 237 39.28 -23.67 -8.58
C TYR A 237 40.26 -24.81 -8.92
N ASP A 238 41.56 -24.56 -8.78
CA ASP A 238 42.62 -25.53 -9.08
C ASP A 238 42.86 -26.52 -7.94
N ASN A 239 42.36 -26.24 -6.74
CA ASN A 239 42.57 -27.09 -5.58
C ASN A 239 41.65 -28.31 -5.61
N LYS A 240 42.26 -29.49 -5.83
CA LYS A 240 41.58 -30.80 -5.91
C LYS A 240 40.80 -31.19 -4.64
N LYS A 241 41.06 -30.54 -3.50
CA LYS A 241 40.29 -30.73 -2.25
C LYS A 241 38.82 -30.32 -2.42
N TYR A 242 38.55 -29.28 -3.22
CA TYR A 242 37.22 -28.69 -3.36
C TYR A 242 36.55 -29.17 -4.64
N LYS A 243 35.37 -29.79 -4.50
CA LYS A 243 34.57 -30.24 -5.66
C LYS A 243 33.51 -29.20 -5.97
N LEU A 244 33.87 -28.25 -6.83
CA LEU A 244 32.98 -27.19 -7.29
C LEU A 244 31.88 -27.73 -8.21
N MET A 245 30.71 -27.08 -8.22
CA MET A 245 29.60 -27.47 -9.08
C MET A 245 30.00 -27.32 -10.56
N ALA A 246 29.55 -28.24 -11.41
CA ALA A 246 29.95 -28.26 -12.83
C ALA A 246 29.63 -26.92 -13.53
N ILE A 247 28.44 -26.38 -13.32
CA ILE A 247 28.03 -25.08 -13.87
C ILE A 247 28.89 -23.92 -13.34
N ASN A 248 29.26 -23.94 -12.06
CA ASN A 248 30.09 -22.89 -11.46
C ASN A 248 31.52 -22.96 -11.96
N ARG A 249 32.04 -24.15 -12.30
CA ARG A 249 33.33 -24.27 -12.98
C ARG A 249 33.33 -23.64 -14.37
N VAL A 250 32.22 -23.73 -15.12
CA VAL A 250 32.08 -23.03 -16.41
C VAL A 250 32.10 -21.52 -16.20
N LEU A 251 31.28 -21.02 -15.27
CA LEU A 251 31.18 -19.60 -14.92
C LEU A 251 32.53 -19.00 -14.47
N LEU A 252 33.23 -19.70 -13.58
CA LEU A 252 34.55 -19.30 -13.10
C LEU A 252 35.58 -19.28 -14.23
N SER A 253 35.59 -20.29 -15.10
CA SER A 253 36.51 -20.34 -16.23
C SER A 253 36.28 -19.17 -17.19
N ASN A 254 35.04 -18.82 -17.52
CA ASN A 254 34.74 -17.61 -18.29
C ASN A 254 35.20 -16.34 -17.58
N SER A 255 34.93 -16.24 -16.29
CA SER A 255 35.30 -15.06 -15.50
C SER A 255 36.82 -14.87 -15.43
N PHE A 256 37.60 -15.96 -15.34
CA PHE A 256 39.05 -15.92 -15.42
C PHE A 256 39.52 -15.49 -16.82
N GLY A 257 38.87 -15.98 -17.88
CA GLY A 257 39.13 -15.53 -19.25
C GLY A 257 38.98 -14.02 -19.40
N ARG A 258 37.89 -13.44 -18.86
CA ARG A 258 37.64 -11.99 -18.84
C ARG A 258 38.68 -11.22 -18.04
N PHE A 259 39.08 -11.75 -16.88
CA PHE A 259 40.15 -11.17 -16.07
C PHE A 259 41.47 -11.07 -16.85
N PHE A 260 41.92 -12.17 -17.46
CA PHE A 260 43.14 -12.15 -18.28
C PHE A 260 42.98 -11.28 -19.53
N GLN A 261 41.78 -11.19 -20.09
CA GLN A 261 41.49 -10.31 -21.22
C GLN A 261 41.68 -8.84 -20.83
N ALA A 262 41.18 -8.44 -19.66
CA ALA A 262 41.38 -7.10 -19.09
C ALA A 262 42.87 -6.81 -18.81
N LYS A 263 43.67 -7.84 -18.50
CA LYS A 263 45.14 -7.74 -18.39
C LYS A 263 45.87 -7.77 -19.74
N LYS A 264 45.16 -7.92 -20.86
CA LYS A 264 45.71 -8.15 -22.22
C LYS A 264 46.59 -9.39 -22.33
N ASP A 265 46.36 -10.38 -21.47
CA ASP A 265 47.00 -11.69 -21.54
C ASP A 265 46.12 -12.64 -22.36
N TYR A 266 46.16 -12.46 -23.68
CA TYR A 266 45.30 -13.16 -24.61
C TYR A 266 45.54 -14.69 -24.63
N ASN A 267 46.75 -15.14 -24.28
CA ASN A 267 47.06 -16.57 -24.19
C ASN A 267 46.29 -17.23 -23.03
N ASN A 268 46.30 -16.61 -21.85
CA ASN A 268 45.50 -17.11 -20.73
C ASN A 268 44.00 -16.90 -20.97
N THR A 269 43.57 -15.82 -21.64
CA THR A 269 42.18 -15.66 -22.06
C THR A 269 41.71 -16.84 -22.91
N ILE A 270 42.48 -17.20 -23.94
CA ILE A 270 42.18 -18.33 -24.81
C ILE A 270 42.11 -19.62 -24.00
N LYS A 271 43.11 -19.90 -23.14
CA LYS A 271 43.13 -21.10 -22.28
C LYS A 271 41.86 -21.25 -21.43
N TYR A 272 41.44 -20.19 -20.76
CA TYR A 272 40.28 -20.24 -19.86
C TYR A 272 38.95 -20.24 -20.63
N ALA A 273 38.86 -19.54 -21.77
CA ALA A 273 37.67 -19.57 -22.62
C ALA A 273 37.48 -20.92 -23.31
N THR A 274 38.55 -21.59 -23.79
CA THR A 274 38.44 -22.95 -24.35
C THR A 274 38.07 -23.98 -23.29
N ASN A 275 38.66 -23.90 -22.09
CA ASN A 275 38.28 -24.76 -20.97
C ASN A 275 36.81 -24.57 -20.58
N ALA A 276 36.29 -23.33 -20.61
CA ALA A 276 34.87 -23.08 -20.37
C ALA A 276 33.98 -23.78 -21.40
N LEU A 277 34.33 -23.70 -22.70
CA LEU A 277 33.61 -24.42 -23.77
C LEU A 277 33.63 -25.94 -23.59
N GLU A 278 34.75 -26.52 -23.14
CA GLU A 278 34.84 -27.96 -22.89
C GLU A 278 33.96 -28.40 -21.73
N LEU A 279 33.96 -27.64 -20.64
CA LEU A 279 33.13 -27.90 -19.46
C LEU A 279 31.64 -27.69 -19.76
N GLU A 280 31.30 -26.69 -20.58
CA GLU A 280 29.93 -26.33 -20.93
C GLU A 280 29.24 -27.44 -21.73
N ARG A 281 29.96 -28.23 -22.54
CA ARG A 281 29.39 -29.41 -23.24
C ARG A 281 28.65 -30.38 -22.32
N LYS A 282 29.01 -30.41 -21.03
CA LYS A 282 28.37 -31.27 -20.02
C LYS A 282 27.29 -30.54 -19.22
N ALA A 283 27.40 -29.22 -19.05
CA ALA A 283 26.52 -28.42 -18.22
C ALA A 283 25.41 -27.67 -18.99
N ASN A 284 25.52 -27.60 -20.32
CA ASN A 284 24.62 -26.96 -21.27
C ASN A 284 24.17 -25.54 -20.86
N SER A 285 25.02 -24.54 -21.13
CA SER A 285 24.77 -23.12 -20.90
C SER A 285 25.08 -22.29 -22.16
N PRO A 286 24.06 -21.99 -22.99
CA PRO A 286 24.24 -21.20 -24.21
C PRO A 286 24.83 -19.80 -23.96
N TYR A 287 24.47 -19.15 -22.85
CA TYR A 287 25.02 -17.83 -22.47
C TYR A 287 26.53 -17.88 -22.23
N MET A 288 27.00 -18.88 -21.49
CA MET A 288 28.43 -19.06 -21.23
C MET A 288 29.18 -19.37 -22.51
N ARG A 289 28.58 -20.18 -23.40
CA ARG A 289 29.14 -20.49 -24.72
C ARG A 289 29.28 -19.24 -25.58
N LYS A 290 28.26 -18.38 -25.63
CA LYS A 290 28.31 -17.07 -26.31
C LYS A 290 29.48 -16.24 -25.80
N GLU A 291 29.62 -16.13 -24.48
CA GLU A 291 30.68 -15.34 -23.86
C GLU A 291 32.08 -15.87 -24.19
N SER A 292 32.29 -17.19 -24.18
CA SER A 292 33.57 -17.78 -24.57
C SER A 292 33.89 -17.51 -26.05
N TYR A 293 32.89 -17.55 -26.95
CA TYR A 293 33.12 -17.25 -28.37
C TYR A 293 33.54 -15.81 -28.60
N GLU A 294 32.94 -14.85 -27.89
CA GLU A 294 33.35 -13.44 -27.95
C GLU A 294 34.80 -13.28 -27.50
N MET A 295 35.15 -13.80 -26.31
CA MET A 295 36.53 -13.74 -25.80
C MET A 295 37.56 -14.34 -26.76
N LEU A 296 37.23 -15.48 -27.39
CA LEU A 296 38.11 -16.13 -28.36
C LEU A 296 38.22 -15.32 -29.65
N ALA A 297 37.12 -14.77 -30.15
CA ALA A 297 37.12 -13.93 -31.35
C ALA A 297 38.03 -12.71 -31.18
N ASP A 298 37.90 -12.01 -30.06
CA ASP A 298 38.71 -10.83 -29.72
C ASP A 298 40.17 -11.21 -29.51
N SER A 299 40.45 -12.26 -28.72
CA SER A 299 41.81 -12.65 -28.39
C SER A 299 42.60 -13.13 -29.63
N TYR A 300 41.96 -13.87 -30.53
CA TYR A 300 42.60 -14.27 -31.78
C TYR A 300 42.80 -13.09 -32.74
N LEU A 301 41.94 -12.07 -32.69
CA LEU A 301 42.13 -10.85 -33.48
C LEU A 301 43.37 -10.07 -33.00
N GLU A 302 43.51 -9.90 -31.69
CA GLU A 302 44.66 -9.22 -31.06
C GLU A 302 45.99 -9.96 -31.29
N LEU A 303 45.94 -11.28 -31.48
CA LEU A 303 47.09 -12.12 -31.86
C LEU A 303 47.27 -12.26 -33.39
N ASP A 304 46.58 -11.43 -34.19
CA ASP A 304 46.58 -11.42 -35.67
C ASP A 304 46.16 -12.74 -36.35
N ASN A 305 45.49 -13.64 -35.63
CA ASN A 305 44.91 -14.86 -36.17
C ASN A 305 43.48 -14.62 -36.68
N LYS A 306 43.39 -13.90 -37.81
CA LYS A 306 42.12 -13.49 -38.44
C LYS A 306 41.21 -14.68 -38.81
N ALA A 307 41.79 -15.83 -39.16
CA ALA A 307 41.02 -17.02 -39.52
C ALA A 307 40.22 -17.56 -38.32
N LEU A 308 40.87 -17.72 -37.16
CA LEU A 308 40.19 -18.17 -35.95
C LEU A 308 39.26 -17.09 -35.38
N SER A 309 39.67 -15.82 -35.41
CA SER A 309 38.80 -14.71 -35.01
C SER A 309 37.49 -14.70 -35.79
N LYS A 310 37.55 -14.78 -37.13
CA LYS A 310 36.36 -14.84 -37.99
C LYS A 310 35.48 -16.05 -37.66
N LYS A 311 36.07 -17.23 -37.45
CA LYS A 311 35.34 -18.44 -37.08
C LYS A 311 34.55 -18.24 -35.78
N TYR A 312 35.20 -17.75 -34.72
CA TYR A 312 34.55 -17.57 -33.42
C TYR A 312 33.51 -16.44 -33.43
N MET A 313 33.75 -15.38 -34.21
CA MET A 313 32.77 -14.31 -34.39
C MET A 313 31.49 -14.82 -35.08
N GLN A 314 31.60 -15.69 -36.10
CA GLN A 314 30.43 -16.31 -36.74
C GLN A 314 29.64 -17.19 -35.76
N LEU A 315 30.34 -17.96 -34.92
CA LEU A 315 29.71 -18.77 -33.87
C LEU A 315 29.01 -17.90 -32.81
N TYR A 316 29.63 -16.78 -32.43
CA TYR A 316 29.05 -15.77 -31.54
C TYR A 316 27.75 -15.17 -32.10
N THR A 317 27.75 -14.72 -33.37
CA THR A 317 26.55 -14.14 -33.99
C THR A 317 25.40 -15.17 -34.03
N SER A 318 25.68 -16.39 -34.47
CA SER A 318 24.66 -17.45 -34.56
C SER A 318 24.02 -17.78 -33.22
N ILE A 319 24.80 -17.86 -32.14
CA ILE A 319 24.25 -18.15 -30.81
C ILE A 319 23.56 -16.93 -30.20
N ASN A 320 24.05 -15.71 -30.46
CA ASN A 320 23.43 -14.49 -29.97
C ASN A 320 22.01 -14.31 -30.52
N ASP A 321 21.81 -14.56 -31.80
CA ASP A 321 20.50 -14.45 -32.44
C ASP A 321 19.51 -15.47 -31.85
N SER A 322 19.97 -16.71 -31.64
CA SER A 322 19.17 -17.77 -31.02
C SER A 322 18.78 -17.44 -29.57
N ILE A 323 19.72 -16.92 -28.78
CA ILE A 323 19.47 -16.50 -27.39
C ILE A 323 18.46 -15.35 -27.35
N THR A 324 18.66 -14.32 -28.18
CA THR A 324 17.79 -13.13 -28.20
C THR A 324 16.35 -13.50 -28.55
N ALA A 325 16.16 -14.39 -29.54
CA ALA A 325 14.84 -14.91 -29.89
C ALA A 325 14.17 -15.67 -28.73
N ALA A 326 14.92 -16.52 -28.02
CA ALA A 326 14.41 -17.28 -26.87
C ALA A 326 14.07 -16.38 -25.66
N GLN A 327 14.87 -15.34 -25.41
CA GLN A 327 14.64 -14.37 -24.33
C GLN A 327 13.36 -13.56 -24.55
N ASN A 328 13.16 -13.03 -25.75
CA ASN A 328 11.97 -12.25 -26.06
C ASN A 328 10.68 -13.07 -25.86
N ALA A 329 10.68 -14.34 -26.27
CA ALA A 329 9.56 -15.25 -26.04
C ALA A 329 9.29 -15.53 -24.55
N SER A 330 10.34 -15.58 -23.71
CA SER A 330 10.25 -15.98 -22.30
C SER A 330 9.94 -14.82 -21.34
N ILE A 331 10.24 -13.57 -21.73
CA ILE A 331 10.10 -12.39 -20.87
C ILE A 331 8.81 -11.63 -21.15
N GLU A 332 8.46 -11.38 -22.42
CA GLU A 332 7.44 -10.37 -22.77
C GLU A 332 6.03 -10.74 -22.28
N ALA A 333 5.54 -11.95 -22.57
CA ALA A 333 4.19 -12.37 -22.18
C ALA A 333 4.03 -12.53 -20.65
N PRO A 334 4.96 -13.16 -19.91
CA PRO A 334 4.86 -13.27 -18.46
C PRO A 334 4.98 -11.94 -17.72
N VAL A 335 5.86 -11.03 -18.13
CA VAL A 335 6.00 -9.70 -17.51
C VAL A 335 4.68 -8.95 -17.60
N ASN A 336 4.08 -8.88 -18.79
CA ASN A 336 2.80 -8.20 -18.99
C ASN A 336 1.68 -8.79 -18.13
N GLN A 337 1.64 -10.11 -17.98
CA GLN A 337 0.67 -10.77 -17.10
C GLN A 337 0.91 -10.45 -15.62
N ILE A 338 2.16 -10.49 -15.15
CA ILE A 338 2.50 -10.22 -13.74
C ILE A 338 2.26 -8.75 -13.40
N VAL A 339 2.70 -7.83 -14.26
CA VAL A 339 2.47 -6.38 -14.09
C VAL A 339 0.98 -6.06 -14.09
N SER A 340 0.19 -6.68 -14.97
CA SER A 340 -1.26 -6.46 -14.98
C SER A 340 -1.95 -7.01 -13.72
N GLN A 341 -1.50 -8.12 -13.16
CA GLN A 341 -1.99 -8.65 -11.88
C GLN A 341 -1.68 -7.70 -10.71
N GLU A 342 -0.43 -7.20 -10.61
CA GLU A 342 -0.04 -6.23 -9.59
C GLU A 342 -0.84 -4.92 -9.71
N LYS A 343 -0.98 -4.39 -10.94
CA LYS A 343 -1.81 -3.20 -11.21
C LYS A 343 -3.26 -3.43 -10.78
N LYS A 344 -3.88 -4.55 -11.14
CA LYS A 344 -5.26 -4.88 -10.73
C LYS A 344 -5.42 -4.88 -9.21
N LYS A 345 -4.48 -5.50 -8.47
CA LYS A 345 -4.52 -5.53 -7.00
C LYS A 345 -4.48 -4.12 -6.39
N HIS A 346 -3.60 -3.24 -6.89
CA HIS A 346 -3.54 -1.85 -6.43
C HIS A 346 -4.82 -1.07 -6.73
N THR A 347 -5.38 -1.21 -7.95
CA THR A 347 -6.64 -0.57 -8.32
C THR A 347 -7.79 -1.02 -7.42
N THR A 348 -7.91 -2.32 -7.11
CA THR A 348 -8.96 -2.83 -6.21
C THR A 348 -8.87 -2.22 -4.81
N ILE A 349 -7.66 -2.10 -4.24
CA ILE A 349 -7.46 -1.48 -2.91
C ILE A 349 -7.89 0.00 -2.93
N ILE A 350 -7.50 0.75 -3.96
CA ILE A 350 -7.85 2.18 -4.10
C ILE A 350 -9.37 2.36 -4.21
N VAL A 351 -10.07 1.49 -4.95
CA VAL A 351 -11.52 1.53 -5.08
C VAL A 351 -12.20 1.28 -3.73
N ILE A 352 -11.73 0.30 -2.94
CA ILE A 352 -12.26 0.01 -1.60
C ILE A 352 -12.07 1.21 -0.67
N ILE A 353 -10.87 1.80 -0.64
CA ILE A 353 -10.58 2.97 0.21
C ILE A 353 -11.45 4.16 -0.18
N SER A 354 -11.57 4.44 -1.49
CA SER A 354 -12.45 5.49 -2.02
C SER A 354 -13.91 5.27 -1.60
N GLY A 355 -14.39 4.02 -1.65
CA GLY A 355 -15.72 3.64 -1.17
C GLY A 355 -15.91 3.90 0.33
N CYS A 356 -14.96 3.50 1.17
CA CYS A 356 -15.01 3.75 2.61
C CYS A 356 -15.03 5.25 2.94
N ILE A 357 -14.24 6.06 2.25
CA ILE A 357 -14.21 7.52 2.43
C ILE A 357 -15.57 8.15 2.10
N LEU A 358 -16.22 7.71 1.02
CA LEU A 358 -17.56 8.19 0.66
C LEU A 358 -18.60 7.86 1.73
N VAL A 359 -18.55 6.65 2.30
CA VAL A 359 -19.45 6.24 3.40
C VAL A 359 -19.23 7.09 4.65
N ILE A 360 -17.97 7.36 5.02
CA ILE A 360 -17.63 8.22 6.16
C ILE A 360 -18.13 9.65 5.92
N MET A 361 -17.93 10.21 4.72
CA MET A 361 -18.44 11.54 4.38
C MET A 361 -19.96 11.61 4.47
N ALA A 362 -20.68 10.60 3.93
CA ALA A 362 -22.14 10.53 4.02
C ALA A 362 -22.62 10.46 5.49
N PHE A 363 -21.91 9.71 6.34
CA PHE A 363 -22.21 9.62 7.77
C PHE A 363 -22.00 10.96 8.48
N VAL A 364 -20.90 11.66 8.20
CA VAL A 364 -20.61 12.98 8.77
C VAL A 364 -21.68 14.00 8.34
N VAL A 365 -22.04 14.03 7.06
CA VAL A 365 -23.11 14.92 6.55
C VAL A 365 -24.43 14.64 7.26
N ARG A 366 -24.79 13.36 7.45
CA ARG A 366 -26.00 12.95 8.19
C ARG A 366 -25.96 13.44 9.64
N LEU A 367 -24.83 13.35 10.33
CA LEU A 367 -24.67 13.87 11.71
C LEU A 367 -24.84 15.39 11.77
N PHE A 368 -24.24 16.12 10.83
CA PHE A 368 -24.40 17.58 10.73
C PHE A 368 -25.85 17.98 10.48
N TRP A 369 -26.53 17.30 9.56
CA TRP A 369 -27.95 17.53 9.29
C TRP A 369 -28.81 17.25 10.52
N LYS A 370 -28.59 16.13 11.22
CA LYS A 370 -29.35 15.78 12.43
C LYS A 370 -29.16 16.83 13.54
N ARG A 371 -27.92 17.29 13.77
CA ARG A 371 -27.62 18.32 14.78
C ARG A 371 -28.26 19.66 14.44
N LYS A 372 -28.14 20.10 13.18
CA LYS A 372 -28.75 21.36 12.71
C LYS A 372 -30.27 21.32 12.86
N ASN A 373 -30.91 20.21 12.50
CA ASN A 373 -32.37 20.09 12.56
C ASN A 373 -32.88 20.05 14.01
N ARG A 374 -32.13 19.42 14.93
CA ARG A 374 -32.44 19.41 16.36
C ARG A 374 -32.44 20.83 16.95
N ILE A 375 -31.38 21.61 16.69
CA ILE A 375 -31.28 23.00 17.17
C ILE A 375 -32.43 23.86 16.64
N LEU A 376 -32.80 23.67 15.37
CA LEU A 376 -33.90 24.40 14.75
C LEU A 376 -35.24 24.11 15.44
N HIS A 377 -35.47 22.86 15.85
CA HIS A 377 -36.68 22.45 16.56
C HIS A 377 -36.69 22.93 18.02
N GLU A 378 -35.55 22.87 18.73
CA GLU A 378 -35.42 23.41 20.09
C GLU A 378 -35.76 24.91 20.14
N ASN A 379 -35.29 25.70 19.15
CA ASN A 379 -35.62 27.13 19.04
C ASN A 379 -37.12 27.37 18.79
N TYR A 380 -37.76 26.51 18.00
CA TYR A 380 -39.20 26.59 17.75
C TYR A 380 -40.01 26.31 19.02
N GLU A 381 -39.70 25.22 19.74
CA GLU A 381 -40.42 24.89 20.98
C GLU A 381 -40.23 25.99 22.04
N SER A 382 -39.01 26.52 22.20
CA SER A 382 -38.75 27.65 23.10
C SER A 382 -39.56 28.89 22.75
N LEU A 383 -39.70 29.20 21.46
CA LEU A 383 -40.52 30.33 21.00
C LEU A 383 -42.00 30.12 21.31
N ILE A 384 -42.52 28.91 21.08
CA ILE A 384 -43.91 28.56 21.40
C ILE A 384 -44.17 28.60 22.92
N GLU A 385 -43.23 28.13 23.73
CA GLU A 385 -43.33 28.18 25.19
C GLU A 385 -43.41 29.62 25.70
N LYS A 386 -42.58 30.52 25.18
CA LYS A 386 -42.63 31.95 25.50
C LYS A 386 -44.01 32.55 25.20
N LEU A 387 -44.55 32.31 24.00
CA LEU A 387 -45.89 32.78 23.60
C LEU A 387 -47.02 32.21 24.46
N LYS A 388 -46.86 31.00 25.00
CA LYS A 388 -47.82 30.41 25.96
C LYS A 388 -47.71 31.02 27.35
N SER A 389 -46.49 31.32 27.81
CA SER A 389 -46.23 31.87 29.15
C SER A 389 -46.71 33.31 29.31
N GLU A 390 -46.62 34.13 28.26
CA GLU A 390 -47.07 35.53 28.24
C GLU A 390 -48.61 35.68 28.31
N LYS A 391 -49.37 34.57 28.17
CA LYS A 391 -50.85 34.54 28.25
C LYS A 391 -51.45 34.26 29.63
N LYS A 392 -50.67 34.01 30.68
CA LYS A 392 -51.21 33.83 32.05
C LYS A 392 -51.28 35.17 32.81
N PRO A 393 -52.45 35.60 33.33
CA PRO A 393 -52.54 36.83 34.09
C PRO A 393 -51.99 36.61 35.51
N GLY A 394 -51.01 37.44 35.89
CA GLY A 394 -50.67 37.74 37.28
C GLY A 394 -49.55 36.92 37.91
N ARG A 395 -48.32 37.45 37.88
CA ARG A 395 -47.45 37.61 39.07
C ARG A 395 -46.28 38.54 38.73
N LEU A 396 -46.24 39.70 39.39
CA LEU A 396 -45.03 40.51 39.53
C LEU A 396 -44.19 39.89 40.65
N THR A 397 -42.97 39.48 40.31
CA THR A 397 -41.76 39.26 41.14
C THR A 397 -40.74 38.64 40.18
N GLU A 398 -39.46 38.97 40.12
CA GLU A 398 -38.57 39.82 40.90
C GLU A 398 -37.33 40.08 40.03
N GLU A 399 -36.69 41.20 40.34
CA GLU A 399 -35.35 41.68 39.99
C GLU A 399 -34.36 40.70 39.35
N GLU A 400 -33.95 40.99 38.11
CA GLU A 400 -32.63 40.59 37.61
C GLU A 400 -31.66 41.77 37.64
N ASN A 401 -30.64 41.53 38.45
CA ASN A 401 -29.47 42.32 38.81
C ASN A 401 -28.67 42.83 37.60
N TYR A 402 -28.77 44.11 37.27
CA TYR A 402 -27.89 44.76 36.28
C TYR A 402 -26.56 45.15 36.92
N GLY A 403 -25.53 44.39 36.55
CA GLY A 403 -24.14 44.66 36.90
C GLY A 403 -23.70 46.07 36.49
N LYS A 404 -23.13 46.78 37.47
CA LYS A 404 -22.37 48.03 37.33
C LYS A 404 -21.32 47.91 36.23
N ILE A 405 -21.42 48.73 35.19
CA ILE A 405 -20.27 49.21 34.43
C ILE A 405 -20.34 50.74 34.32
N SER A 406 -19.16 51.30 34.54
CA SER A 406 -18.74 52.67 34.83
C SER A 406 -19.29 53.80 33.94
N SER A 407 -19.50 54.91 34.63
CA SER A 407 -19.76 56.28 34.21
C SER A 407 -18.79 56.85 33.17
N ASP A 408 -19.32 57.58 32.18
CA ASP A 408 -18.86 58.95 31.94
C ASP A 408 -19.93 59.84 31.26
N LYS A 409 -19.97 61.09 31.72
CA LYS A 409 -20.67 62.32 31.29
C LYS A 409 -22.19 62.46 31.43
N SER A 410 -22.51 63.31 32.41
CA SER A 410 -23.79 63.82 32.88
C SER A 410 -24.74 64.37 31.81
N PHE A 411 -25.99 63.90 31.86
CA PHE A 411 -27.16 64.73 31.63
C PHE A 411 -28.05 64.51 32.86
N THR A 412 -28.17 65.52 33.72
CA THR A 412 -28.97 65.45 34.95
C THR A 412 -30.43 65.45 34.56
N ILE A 413 -31.06 64.27 34.58
CA ILE A 413 -32.48 64.09 34.31
C ILE A 413 -33.08 63.47 35.57
N THR A 414 -34.17 64.04 36.05
CA THR A 414 -34.86 63.57 37.25
C THR A 414 -35.39 62.16 37.01
N GLU A 415 -35.32 61.31 38.04
CA GLU A 415 -35.82 59.93 38.00
C GLU A 415 -37.28 59.88 37.53
N GLU A 416 -38.07 60.85 37.97
CA GLU A 416 -39.48 61.07 37.61
C GLU A 416 -39.74 61.28 36.10
N THR A 417 -38.86 61.98 35.38
CA THR A 417 -39.02 62.18 33.93
C THR A 417 -38.60 60.95 33.12
N THR A 418 -37.71 60.11 33.68
CA THR A 418 -37.34 58.82 33.10
C THR A 418 -38.47 57.81 33.25
N ASP A 419 -39.10 57.75 34.42
CA ASP A 419 -40.24 56.87 34.67
C ASP A 419 -41.45 57.23 33.81
N ALA A 420 -41.75 58.54 33.68
CA ALA A 420 -42.79 59.01 32.79
C ALA A 420 -42.53 58.64 31.32
N LEU A 421 -41.27 58.67 30.87
CA LEU A 421 -40.90 58.26 29.51
C LEU A 421 -40.96 56.73 29.34
N LEU A 422 -40.58 55.94 30.34
CA LEU A 422 -40.71 54.48 30.32
C LEU A 422 -42.18 54.05 30.24
N LEU A 423 -43.08 54.70 30.98
CA LEU A 423 -44.52 54.45 30.89
C LEU A 423 -45.09 54.79 29.51
N LYS A 424 -44.63 55.89 28.91
CA LYS A 424 -45.00 56.26 27.53
C LYS A 424 -44.46 55.25 26.51
N LEU A 425 -43.25 54.74 26.72
CA LEU A 425 -42.66 53.67 25.91
C LEU A 425 -43.44 52.38 26.02
N GLU A 426 -43.85 51.97 27.22
CA GLU A 426 -44.66 50.76 27.42
C GLU A 426 -46.02 50.87 26.72
N LYS A 427 -46.67 52.04 26.80
CA LYS A 427 -47.90 52.32 26.04
C LYS A 427 -47.67 52.25 24.54
N PHE A 428 -46.53 52.74 24.06
CA PHE A 428 -46.16 52.64 22.65
C PHE A 428 -45.93 51.18 22.23
N GLU A 429 -45.21 50.39 23.02
CA GLU A 429 -44.95 48.95 22.79
C GLU A 429 -46.25 48.17 22.60
N LYS A 430 -47.29 48.48 23.39
CA LYS A 430 -48.61 47.86 23.32
C LYS A 430 -49.50 48.40 22.19
N SER A 431 -49.07 49.43 21.47
CA SER A 431 -49.85 50.08 20.43
C SER A 431 -49.55 49.55 19.03
N LYS A 432 -50.53 49.64 18.12
CA LYS A 432 -50.31 49.36 16.68
C LYS A 432 -49.38 50.36 15.99
N ASN A 433 -48.87 51.38 16.69
CA ASN A 433 -47.93 52.32 16.09
C ASN A 433 -46.55 51.69 15.86
N VAL A 434 -46.18 50.62 16.57
CA VAL A 434 -44.89 49.90 16.43
C VAL A 434 -44.64 49.41 14.99
N ILE A 435 -45.70 49.01 14.29
CA ILE A 435 -45.64 48.43 12.94
C ILE A 435 -45.73 49.46 11.81
N LYS A 436 -45.86 50.76 12.13
CA LYS A 436 -45.87 51.83 11.13
C LYS A 436 -44.49 51.99 10.49
N LYS A 437 -44.42 52.17 9.16
CA LYS A 437 -43.17 52.31 8.41
C LYS A 437 -42.43 53.61 8.77
N GLU A 438 -43.17 54.61 9.23
CA GLU A 438 -42.72 55.97 9.55
C GLU A 438 -42.02 56.08 10.92
N VAL A 439 -42.02 55.00 11.71
CA VAL A 439 -41.38 54.96 13.03
C VAL A 439 -39.86 55.07 12.88
N SER A 440 -39.38 56.30 13.03
CA SER A 440 -37.97 56.66 13.19
C SER A 440 -37.72 57.15 14.62
N LEU A 441 -36.44 57.23 15.03
CA LEU A 441 -36.08 57.74 16.36
C LEU A 441 -36.63 59.16 16.57
N THR A 442 -36.58 59.99 15.53
CA THR A 442 -37.14 61.35 15.52
C THR A 442 -38.65 61.34 15.66
N TRP A 443 -39.34 60.47 14.92
CA TRP A 443 -40.79 60.34 15.01
C TRP A 443 -41.24 59.93 16.42
N LEU A 444 -40.59 58.91 17.00
CA LEU A 444 -40.95 58.42 18.33
C LEU A 444 -40.61 59.45 19.41
N ALA A 445 -39.48 60.15 19.30
CA ALA A 445 -39.12 61.22 20.23
C ALA A 445 -40.20 62.31 20.27
N ASN A 446 -40.65 62.77 19.11
CA ASN A 446 -41.72 63.76 19.00
C ASN A 446 -43.05 63.19 19.55
N HIS A 447 -43.39 61.95 19.21
CA HIS A 447 -44.63 61.30 19.65
C HIS A 447 -44.71 61.15 21.18
N LEU A 448 -43.59 60.94 21.85
CA LEU A 448 -43.52 60.80 23.32
C LEU A 448 -43.25 62.16 24.02
N ASN A 449 -43.18 63.27 23.26
CA ASN A 449 -42.79 64.61 23.73
C ASN A 449 -41.42 64.61 24.44
N THR A 450 -40.39 64.10 23.75
CA THR A 450 -38.99 64.06 24.20
C THR A 450 -38.03 64.39 23.05
N ASN A 451 -36.71 64.35 23.29
CA ASN A 451 -35.69 64.51 22.26
C ASN A 451 -35.03 63.16 21.89
N THR A 452 -34.49 63.08 20.67
CA THR A 452 -33.89 61.87 20.09
C THR A 452 -32.71 61.32 20.90
N ARG A 453 -31.87 62.21 21.44
CA ARG A 453 -30.72 61.84 22.27
C ARG A 453 -31.18 61.15 23.54
N TYR A 454 -32.12 61.76 24.27
CA TYR A 454 -32.62 61.22 25.53
C TYR A 454 -33.36 59.89 25.32
N LEU A 455 -34.21 59.80 24.29
CA LEU A 455 -34.90 58.55 23.96
C LEU A 455 -33.93 57.42 23.61
N SER A 456 -32.88 57.70 22.82
CA SER A 456 -31.88 56.69 22.47
C SER A 456 -31.07 56.22 23.69
N GLU A 457 -30.69 57.13 24.58
CA GLU A 457 -29.98 56.79 25.82
C GLU A 457 -30.86 55.95 26.75
N VAL A 458 -32.15 56.30 26.90
CA VAL A 458 -33.10 55.53 27.72
C VAL A 458 -33.35 54.14 27.14
N ILE A 459 -33.56 54.00 25.83
CA ILE A 459 -33.70 52.68 25.20
C ILE A 459 -32.42 51.86 25.35
N LYS A 460 -31.25 52.48 25.15
CA LYS A 460 -29.96 51.79 25.30
C LYS A 460 -29.72 51.33 26.74
N LYS A 461 -30.00 52.19 27.72
CA LYS A 461 -29.78 51.93 29.14
C LYS A 461 -30.76 50.92 29.73
N TYR A 462 -32.06 51.05 29.43
CA TYR A 462 -33.12 50.25 30.08
C TYR A 462 -33.60 49.06 29.23
N LYS A 463 -33.44 49.11 27.91
CA LYS A 463 -33.82 47.99 27.01
C LYS A 463 -32.60 47.28 26.41
N GLY A 464 -31.37 47.76 26.68
CA GLY A 464 -30.13 47.13 26.24
C GLY A 464 -29.91 47.08 24.72
N LYS A 465 -30.71 47.82 23.94
CA LYS A 465 -30.74 47.74 22.47
C LYS A 465 -30.52 49.13 21.84
N SER A 466 -29.90 49.17 20.66
CA SER A 466 -30.00 50.35 19.78
C SER A 466 -31.46 50.54 19.34
N PHE A 467 -31.90 51.76 19.06
CA PHE A 467 -33.26 52.05 18.58
C PHE A 467 -33.73 51.10 17.45
N ASN A 468 -32.90 50.86 16.43
CA ASN A 468 -33.28 49.98 15.32
C ASN A 468 -33.51 48.53 15.77
N ASN A 469 -32.59 47.93 16.54
CA ASN A 469 -32.78 46.58 17.10
C ASN A 469 -33.98 46.51 18.06
N TYR A 470 -34.26 47.59 18.79
CA TYR A 470 -35.40 47.69 19.68
C TYR A 470 -36.73 47.63 18.91
N ILE A 471 -36.94 48.54 17.95
CA ILE A 471 -38.15 48.56 17.12
C ILE A 471 -38.30 47.27 16.30
N ASN A 472 -37.20 46.76 15.74
CA ASN A 472 -37.22 45.52 14.98
C ASN A 472 -37.63 44.32 15.85
N GLY A 473 -37.11 44.23 17.09
CA GLY A 473 -37.54 43.19 18.03
C GLY A 473 -39.04 43.26 18.34
N LEU A 474 -39.57 44.46 18.59
CA LEU A 474 -41.01 44.65 18.84
C LEU A 474 -41.86 44.27 17.61
N ARG A 475 -41.42 44.61 16.40
CA ARG A 475 -42.10 44.23 15.15
C ARG A 475 -42.09 42.71 14.92
N ILE A 476 -40.99 42.03 15.25
CA ILE A 476 -40.91 40.57 15.18
C ILE A 476 -41.84 39.93 16.22
N ASN A 477 -41.86 40.43 17.45
CA ASN A 477 -42.77 39.90 18.49
C ASN A 477 -44.23 40.03 18.05
N TYR A 478 -44.63 41.20 17.53
CA TYR A 478 -45.99 41.43 17.02
C TYR A 478 -46.38 40.43 15.92
N ILE A 479 -45.53 40.21 14.92
CA ILE A 479 -45.88 39.30 13.82
C ILE A 479 -45.84 37.83 14.25
N VAL A 480 -44.96 37.46 15.18
CA VAL A 480 -44.92 36.10 15.77
C VAL A 480 -46.22 35.83 16.53
N GLU A 481 -46.68 36.79 17.35
CA GLU A 481 -47.94 36.72 18.07
C GLU A 481 -49.13 36.66 17.11
N LEU A 482 -49.19 37.55 16.11
CA LEU A 482 -50.24 37.56 15.09
C LEU A 482 -50.34 36.23 14.34
N LEU A 483 -49.19 35.66 13.95
CA LEU A 483 -49.13 34.36 13.27
C LEU A 483 -49.55 33.21 14.19
N TYR A 484 -49.23 33.30 15.49
CA TYR A 484 -49.65 32.30 16.47
C TYR A 484 -51.17 32.36 16.72
N GLU A 485 -51.74 33.55 16.88
CA GLU A 485 -53.14 33.75 17.25
C GLU A 485 -54.13 33.67 16.10
N GLU A 486 -53.74 34.12 14.90
CA GLU A 486 -54.66 34.27 13.78
C GLU A 486 -54.24 33.39 12.59
N PRO A 487 -54.72 32.13 12.50
CA PRO A 487 -54.33 31.18 11.47
C PRO A 487 -54.44 31.69 10.03
N LYS A 488 -55.39 32.58 9.74
CA LYS A 488 -55.58 33.19 8.42
C LYS A 488 -54.32 33.91 7.89
N HIS A 489 -53.51 34.49 8.79
CA HIS A 489 -52.28 35.20 8.41
C HIS A 489 -51.16 34.26 7.96
N ARG A 490 -51.26 32.96 8.26
CA ARG A 490 -50.30 31.93 7.85
C ARG A 490 -50.38 31.60 6.35
N GLU A 491 -51.46 32.01 5.67
CA GLU A 491 -51.63 31.84 4.22
C GLU A 491 -51.04 32.99 3.40
N TYR A 492 -50.59 34.07 4.05
CA TYR A 492 -50.02 35.22 3.35
C TYR A 492 -48.58 34.98 2.92
N LYS A 493 -48.21 35.58 1.78
CA LYS A 493 -46.82 35.58 1.30
C LYS A 493 -45.92 36.28 2.31
N ILE A 494 -44.71 35.76 2.53
CA ILE A 494 -43.71 36.38 3.45
C ILE A 494 -43.45 37.85 3.13
N SER A 495 -43.47 38.24 1.85
CA SER A 495 -43.33 39.64 1.43
C SER A 495 -44.46 40.54 1.97
N TYR A 496 -45.69 40.02 2.02
CA TYR A 496 -46.83 40.73 2.57
C TYR A 496 -46.74 40.83 4.10
N LEU A 497 -46.35 39.74 4.78
CA LEU A 497 -46.13 39.76 6.23
C LEU A 497 -45.05 40.76 6.64
N ALA A 498 -43.95 40.84 5.86
CA ALA A 498 -42.89 41.82 6.08
C ALA A 498 -43.42 43.27 5.99
N GLU A 499 -44.25 43.56 4.99
CA GLU A 499 -44.89 44.86 4.84
C GLU A 499 -45.87 45.16 5.98
N LEU A 500 -46.66 44.16 6.40
CA LEU A 500 -47.65 44.26 7.46
C LEU A 500 -47.04 44.64 8.82
N CYS A 501 -45.81 44.20 9.10
CA CYS A 501 -45.09 44.56 10.33
C CYS A 501 -44.08 45.71 10.15
N GLY A 502 -44.14 46.44 9.03
CA GLY A 502 -43.40 47.69 8.84
C GLY A 502 -41.96 47.55 8.35
N PHE A 503 -41.57 46.41 7.78
CA PHE A 503 -40.25 46.23 7.17
C PHE A 503 -40.21 46.74 5.72
N SER A 504 -39.04 47.23 5.31
CA SER A 504 -38.81 47.78 3.97
C SER A 504 -38.65 46.71 2.88
N SER A 505 -38.25 45.49 3.24
CA SER A 505 -38.10 44.37 2.30
C SER A 505 -38.28 43.01 2.98
N ARG A 506 -38.57 42.00 2.16
CA ARG A 506 -38.68 40.59 2.59
C ARG A 506 -37.37 40.07 3.17
N GLU A 507 -36.25 40.45 2.58
CA GLU A 507 -34.90 39.99 2.95
C GLU A 507 -34.50 40.53 4.32
N VAL A 508 -34.78 41.82 4.57
CA VAL A 508 -34.54 42.47 5.87
C VAL A 508 -35.40 41.81 6.94
N PHE A 509 -36.70 41.60 6.66
CA PHE A 509 -37.61 40.89 7.56
C PHE A 509 -37.12 39.48 7.89
N THR A 510 -36.78 38.68 6.87
CA THR A 510 -36.38 37.27 7.04
C THR A 510 -35.10 37.17 7.87
N THR A 511 -34.15 38.08 7.65
CA THR A 511 -32.88 38.12 8.38
C THR A 511 -33.09 38.48 9.84
N ILE A 512 -33.90 39.51 10.11
CA ILE A 512 -34.19 39.97 11.47
C ILE A 512 -35.05 38.96 12.22
N PHE A 513 -36.08 38.42 11.58
CA PHE A 513 -36.92 37.36 12.17
C PHE A 513 -36.06 36.18 12.61
N LYS A 514 -35.17 35.69 11.74
CA LYS A 514 -34.27 34.58 12.09
C LYS A 514 -33.26 34.93 13.17
N LYS A 515 -32.78 36.18 13.20
CA LYS A 515 -31.87 36.66 14.24
C LYS A 515 -32.56 36.71 15.61
N GLU A 516 -33.79 37.20 15.69
CA GLU A 516 -34.53 37.34 16.96
C GLU A 516 -35.14 36.01 17.43
N THR A 517 -35.55 35.11 16.52
CA THR A 517 -36.26 33.85 16.85
C THR A 517 -35.43 32.58 16.73
N GLY A 518 -34.28 32.62 16.06
CA GLY A 518 -33.45 31.46 15.78
C GLY A 518 -33.96 30.55 14.63
N ILE A 519 -35.12 30.85 14.03
CA ILE A 519 -35.75 30.07 12.95
C ILE A 519 -36.23 30.99 11.81
N SER A 520 -36.44 30.47 10.59
CA SER A 520 -36.96 31.31 9.50
C SER A 520 -38.48 31.52 9.65
N PRO A 521 -39.05 32.62 9.10
CA PRO A 521 -40.50 32.82 9.05
C PRO A 521 -41.25 31.64 8.43
N SER A 522 -40.73 31.08 7.33
CA SER A 522 -41.32 29.91 6.67
C SER A 522 -41.33 28.68 7.58
N TYR A 523 -40.21 28.39 8.26
CA TYR A 523 -40.15 27.26 9.19
C TYR A 523 -41.15 27.43 10.34
N PHE A 524 -41.26 28.63 10.90
CA PHE A 524 -42.24 28.93 11.95
C PHE A 524 -43.68 28.71 11.47
N ILE A 525 -44.05 29.26 10.31
CA ILE A 525 -45.39 29.14 9.73
C ILE A 525 -45.72 27.68 9.39
N ASP A 526 -44.81 26.94 8.76
CA ASP A 526 -45.03 25.55 8.37
C ASP A 526 -45.26 24.66 9.61
N ASN A 527 -44.49 24.85 10.68
CA ASN A 527 -44.70 24.10 11.93
C ASN A 527 -46.01 24.48 12.64
N LEU A 528 -46.43 25.75 12.61
CA LEU A 528 -47.72 26.17 13.13
C LEU A 528 -48.88 25.54 12.35
N LYS A 529 -48.81 25.50 11.01
CA LYS A 529 -49.82 24.84 10.16
C LYS A 529 -49.92 23.34 10.44
N ASN A 530 -48.78 22.67 10.55
CA ASN A 530 -48.74 21.23 10.84
C ASN A 530 -49.33 20.91 12.23
N LYS A 531 -49.14 21.77 13.22
CA LYS A 531 -49.69 21.60 14.57
C LYS A 531 -51.22 21.72 14.60
N ASP A 532 -51.78 22.68 13.87
CA ASP A 532 -53.24 22.85 13.74
C ASP A 532 -53.89 21.61 13.09
N ILE A 533 -53.25 21.05 12.06
CA ILE A 533 -53.70 19.83 11.36
C ILE A 533 -53.71 18.62 12.31
N SER A 534 -52.70 18.49 13.19
CA SER A 534 -52.68 17.43 14.22
C SER A 534 -53.72 17.64 15.34
N SER A 535 -54.03 18.88 15.74
CA SER A 535 -55.07 19.14 16.76
C SER A 535 -56.51 19.00 16.23
N GLY A 536 -56.71 19.09 14.91
CA GLY A 536 -58.02 18.87 14.27
C GLY A 536 -58.39 17.40 14.08
N THR A 537 -57.43 16.48 14.27
CA THR A 537 -57.64 15.03 14.14
C THR A 537 -57.97 14.34 15.48
N GLU A 538 -57.62 14.93 16.63
CA GLU A 538 -57.96 14.40 17.96
C GLU A 538 -59.39 14.72 18.44
N ASN A 539 -60.13 15.62 17.76
CA ASN A 539 -61.53 15.97 18.10
C ASN A 539 -62.57 15.26 17.20
N LYS A 540 -62.17 14.17 16.53
CA LYS A 540 -63.06 13.30 15.76
C LYS A 540 -62.82 11.83 16.12
N GLU A 541 -63.07 11.48 17.38
CA GLU A 541 -63.49 10.13 17.76
C GLU A 541 -64.70 10.21 18.69
#